data_AF-A0A232FFG8-F1
#
_entry.id   AF-A0A232FFG8-F1
#
_cell.length_a   1.000
_cell.length_b   1.000
_cell.length_c   1.000
_cell.angle_alpha   90.00
_cell.angle_beta   90.00
_cell.angle_gamma   90.00
#
_symmetry.space_group_name_H-M   'P 1'
#
loop_
_entity.id
_entity.type
_entity.pdbx_description
1 polymer ?
#
loop_
_entity_poly.entity_id
_entity_poly.type
_entity_poly.pdbx_seq_one_letter_code
_entity_poly.pdbx_strand_id
1 'polypeptide(L)'
;MFWLMLVLKKQTPLLLERILSKPLAIIGANITRLDAFKELISIARQHASFDKDLSSNLNYVHTSIEDYLQKQEEKFNAVVASEILEHVIDQELF
;
A
#
# COMPACT_ATOMS: atom_id res chain seq x y z
N MET A 1 -18.90 -2.31 -3.08
CA MET A 1 -17.63 -3.06 -2.93
C MET A 1 -16.52 -2.10 -3.31
N PHE A 2 -15.85 -1.52 -2.32
CA PHE A 2 -14.92 -0.38 -2.49
C PHE A 2 -13.48 -0.88 -2.45
N TRP A 3 -12.69 -0.60 -3.50
CA TRP A 3 -11.27 -0.97 -3.61
C TRP A 3 -10.39 0.30 -3.61
N LEU A 4 -9.41 0.38 -2.71
CA LEU A 4 -8.43 1.46 -2.57
C LEU A 4 -7.00 0.91 -2.77
N MET A 5 -6.22 1.50 -3.67
CA MET A 5 -4.81 1.16 -3.88
C MET A 5 -3.91 2.14 -3.12
N LEU A 6 -2.96 1.62 -2.35
CA LEU A 6 -1.94 2.42 -1.67
C LEU A 6 -0.55 2.03 -2.18
N VAL A 7 0.17 3.00 -2.75
CA VAL A 7 1.57 2.86 -3.18
C VAL A 7 2.42 3.70 -2.22
N LEU A 8 3.41 3.09 -1.55
CA LEU A 8 4.33 3.79 -0.64
C LEU A 8 5.79 3.40 -0.97
N LYS A 9 6.75 4.32 -0.79
CA LYS A 9 8.19 4.01 -0.85
C LYS A 9 9.05 4.90 0.08
N LYS A 10 9.61 4.28 1.15
CA LYS A 10 10.72 4.68 2.08
C LYS A 10 10.53 5.95 2.95
N GLN A 11 11.08 6.15 4.15
CA GLN A 11 12.24 5.62 4.90
C GLN A 11 12.01 5.74 6.43
N THR A 12 11.24 4.85 7.08
CA THR A 12 11.34 4.55 8.53
C THR A 12 10.60 3.24 8.84
N PRO A 13 11.23 2.22 9.44
CA PRO A 13 10.74 0.84 9.32
C PRO A 13 9.54 0.43 10.20
N LEU A 14 8.89 1.30 10.98
CA LEU A 14 8.01 0.78 12.05
C LEU A 14 6.64 1.45 12.29
N LEU A 15 6.39 2.69 11.86
CA LEU A 15 5.22 3.44 12.37
C LEU A 15 4.27 4.03 11.32
N LEU A 16 4.76 4.64 10.24
CA LEU A 16 3.88 5.38 9.33
C LEU A 16 3.00 4.45 8.47
N GLU A 17 3.57 3.33 8.06
CA GLU A 17 2.98 2.35 7.14
C GLU A 17 1.68 1.71 7.66
N ARG A 18 1.48 1.69 8.99
CA ARG A 18 0.27 1.14 9.62
C ARG A 18 -0.90 2.12 9.64
N ILE A 19 -0.64 3.43 9.49
CA ILE A 19 -1.61 4.46 9.82
C ILE A 19 -2.70 4.58 8.75
N LEU A 20 -2.40 4.31 7.47
CA LEU A 20 -3.38 4.53 6.40
C LEU A 20 -4.12 3.24 5.96
N SER A 21 -3.40 2.18 5.56
CA SER A 21 -4.04 0.96 5.04
C SER A 21 -4.90 0.24 6.07
N LYS A 22 -4.43 0.21 7.33
CA LYS A 22 -5.03 -0.62 8.37
C LYS A 22 -6.38 -0.08 8.84
N PRO A 23 -6.54 1.21 9.21
CA PRO A 23 -7.86 1.73 9.58
C PRO A 23 -8.87 1.62 8.44
N LEU A 24 -8.43 1.82 7.19
CA LEU A 24 -9.30 1.71 6.02
C LEU A 24 -9.77 0.26 5.80
N ALA A 25 -8.88 -0.72 5.98
CA ALA A 25 -9.27 -2.13 5.96
C ALA A 25 -10.20 -2.51 7.13
N ILE A 26 -9.98 -1.97 8.33
CA ILE A 26 -10.82 -2.20 9.51
C ILE A 26 -12.26 -1.69 9.27
N ILE A 27 -12.44 -0.54 8.63
CA ILE A 27 -13.78 -0.03 8.28
C ILE A 27 -14.39 -0.70 7.04
N GLY A 28 -13.75 -1.76 6.52
CA GLY A 28 -14.30 -2.63 5.47
C GLY A 28 -13.89 -2.28 4.04
N ALA A 29 -12.94 -1.37 3.83
CA ALA A 29 -12.40 -1.14 2.49
C ALA A 29 -11.55 -2.34 2.03
N ASN A 30 -11.61 -2.67 0.74
CA ASN A 30 -10.66 -3.60 0.14
C ASN A 30 -9.41 -2.83 -0.24
N ILE A 31 -8.29 -3.20 0.38
CA ILE A 31 -7.03 -2.48 0.23
C ILE A 31 -6.05 -3.37 -0.50
N THR A 32 -5.50 -2.86 -1.60
CA THR A 32 -4.29 -3.42 -2.20
C THR A 32 -3.13 -2.48 -1.89
N ARG A 33 -2.16 -2.99 -1.14
CA ARG A 33 -0.95 -2.26 -0.82
C ARG A 33 0.22 -2.76 -1.66
N LEU A 34 0.89 -1.83 -2.33
CA LEU A 34 2.07 -2.09 -3.15
C LEU A 34 3.33 -1.53 -2.47
N ASP A 35 4.42 -2.28 -2.55
CA ASP A 35 5.76 -1.80 -2.20
C ASP A 35 6.80 -2.54 -3.04
N ALA A 36 7.80 -1.81 -3.53
CA ALA A 36 8.89 -2.34 -4.35
C ALA A 36 9.97 -3.07 -3.50
N PHE A 37 9.95 -2.93 -2.18
CA PHE A 37 10.89 -3.57 -1.27
C PHE A 37 10.24 -4.76 -0.56
N LYS A 38 10.70 -5.97 -0.89
CA LYS A 38 10.21 -7.23 -0.30
C LYS A 38 10.25 -7.25 1.23
N GLU A 39 11.27 -6.65 1.83
CA GLU A 39 11.44 -6.58 3.28
C GLU A 39 10.28 -5.83 3.96
N LEU A 40 9.87 -4.69 3.40
CA LEU A 40 8.76 -3.89 3.92
C LEU A 40 7.43 -4.66 3.84
N ILE A 41 7.18 -5.35 2.73
CA ILE A 41 6.01 -6.26 2.61
C ILE A 41 6.05 -7.37 3.66
N SER A 42 7.22 -7.95 3.92
CA SER A 42 7.36 -9.02 4.92
C SER A 42 7.05 -8.53 6.33
N ILE A 43 7.63 -7.39 6.73
CA ILE A 43 7.38 -6.76 8.03
C ILE A 43 5.90 -6.39 8.17
N ALA A 44 5.29 -5.80 7.13
CA ALA A 44 3.89 -5.41 7.15
C ALA A 44 2.95 -6.61 7.30
N ARG A 45 3.19 -7.71 6.58
CA ARG A 45 2.44 -8.97 6.73
C ARG A 45 2.61 -9.59 8.12
N GLN A 46 3.83 -9.55 8.65
CA GLN A 46 4.09 -10.02 10.01
C GLN A 46 3.28 -9.20 11.03
N HIS A 47 3.29 -7.86 10.94
CA HIS A 47 2.49 -7.00 11.80
C HIS A 47 0.99 -7.24 11.65
N ALA A 48 0.49 -7.44 10.43
CA ALA A 48 -0.90 -7.78 10.16
C ALA A 48 -1.32 -9.08 10.85
N SER A 49 -0.43 -10.09 10.89
CA SER A 49 -0.72 -11.40 11.50
C SER A 49 -0.98 -11.35 13.01
N PHE A 50 -0.50 -10.30 13.69
CA PHE A 50 -0.73 -10.10 15.12
C PHE A 50 -2.04 -9.35 15.42
N ASP A 51 -2.71 -8.82 14.40
CA ASP A 51 -3.85 -7.94 14.58
C ASP A 51 -5.17 -8.65 14.29
N LYS A 52 -5.88 -9.01 15.36
CA LYS A 52 -7.13 -9.79 15.26
C LYS A 52 -8.31 -9.01 14.67
N ASP A 53 -8.25 -7.68 14.77
CA ASP A 53 -9.29 -6.78 14.27
C ASP A 53 -9.11 -6.43 12.80
N LEU A 54 -7.97 -6.81 12.20
CA LEU A 54 -7.69 -6.55 10.80
C LEU A 54 -8.55 -7.45 9.91
N SER A 55 -9.33 -6.83 9.04
CA SER A 55 -10.14 -7.57 8.08
C SER A 55 -9.27 -8.31 7.06
N SER A 56 -9.80 -9.40 6.51
CA SER A 56 -9.17 -10.17 5.42
C SER A 56 -9.04 -9.38 4.11
N ASN A 57 -9.49 -8.13 4.09
CA ASN A 57 -9.59 -7.30 2.90
C ASN A 57 -8.31 -6.49 2.64
N LEU A 58 -7.26 -6.66 3.46
CA LEU A 58 -5.96 -6.03 3.26
C LEU A 58 -4.97 -7.00 2.57
N ASN A 59 -4.70 -6.73 1.29
CA ASN A 59 -3.72 -7.44 0.49
C ASN A 59 -2.39 -6.67 0.42
N TYR A 60 -1.29 -7.41 0.38
CA TYR A 60 0.06 -6.87 0.25
C TYR A 60 0.72 -7.49 -0.99
N VAL A 61 1.27 -6.66 -1.87
CA VAL A 61 1.92 -7.10 -3.11
C VAL A 61 3.31 -6.48 -3.20
N HIS A 62 4.32 -7.35 -3.37
CA HIS A 62 5.69 -6.92 -3.64
C HIS A 62 5.85 -6.67 -5.14
N THR A 63 5.85 -5.40 -5.53
CA THR A 63 5.89 -4.95 -6.92
C THR A 63 6.15 -3.44 -6.96
N SER A 64 6.71 -2.94 -8.05
CA SER A 64 6.60 -1.51 -8.37
C SER A 64 5.20 -1.19 -8.91
N ILE A 65 4.82 0.09 -8.92
CA ILE A 65 3.53 0.51 -9.50
C ILE A 65 3.54 0.29 -11.02
N GLU A 66 4.68 0.54 -11.66
CA GLU A 66 4.88 0.34 -13.09
C GLU A 66 4.67 -1.13 -13.48
N ASP A 67 5.28 -2.06 -12.75
CA ASP A 67 5.13 -3.48 -12.99
C ASP A 67 3.72 -3.99 -12.65
N TYR A 68 3.07 -3.39 -11.65
CA TYR A 68 1.71 -3.76 -11.25
C TYR A 68 0.70 -3.42 -12.34
N LEU A 69 0.79 -2.20 -12.89
CA LEU A 69 -0.11 -1.71 -13.94
C LEU A 69 0.06 -2.47 -15.26
N GLN A 70 1.24 -3.03 -15.54
CA GLN A 70 1.43 -3.88 -16.72
C GLN A 70 0.71 -5.24 -16.62
N LYS A 71 0.49 -5.73 -15.39
CA LYS A 71 -0.02 -7.08 -15.12
C LYS A 71 -1.49 -7.08 -14.73
N GLN A 72 -2.05 -5.95 -14.33
CA GLN A 72 -3.42 -5.83 -13.85
C GLN A 72 -4.16 -4.66 -14.47
N GLU A 73 -5.34 -4.93 -15.00
CA GLU A 73 -6.33 -3.92 -15.43
C GLU A 73 -7.31 -3.57 -14.30
N GLU A 74 -6.92 -3.79 -13.05
CA GLU A 74 -7.79 -3.55 -11.89
C GLU A 74 -8.20 -2.07 -11.80
N LYS A 75 -9.50 -1.83 -11.59
CA LYS A 75 -10.06 -0.50 -11.36
C LYS A 75 -10.18 -0.25 -9.87
N PHE A 76 -9.53 0.81 -9.40
CA PHE A 76 -9.63 1.28 -8.02
C PHE A 76 -10.62 2.44 -7.91
N ASN A 77 -11.34 2.51 -6.79
CA ASN A 77 -12.23 3.64 -6.49
C ASN A 77 -11.45 4.85 -5.99
N ALA A 78 -10.27 4.62 -5.42
CA ALA A 78 -9.34 5.64 -5.02
C ALA A 78 -7.92 5.09 -5.08
N VAL A 79 -6.95 5.99 -5.26
CA VAL A 79 -5.54 5.70 -5.15
C VAL A 79 -4.94 6.73 -4.20
N VAL A 80 -4.12 6.27 -3.27
CA VAL A 80 -3.36 7.16 -2.40
C VAL A 80 -1.87 6.91 -2.62
N ALA A 81 -1.14 8.00 -2.77
CA ALA A 81 0.31 8.06 -2.81
C ALA A 81 0.75 8.98 -1.67
N SER A 82 0.91 8.42 -0.47
CA SER A 82 1.42 9.16 0.69
C SER A 82 2.95 9.04 0.66
N GLU A 83 3.68 10.15 0.71
CA GLU A 83 5.16 10.15 0.69
C GLU A 83 5.82 9.69 -0.63
N ILE A 84 5.29 10.11 -1.80
CA ILE A 84 5.95 9.84 -3.11
C ILE A 84 6.61 11.08 -3.70
N LEU A 85 5.98 12.26 -3.60
CA LEU A 85 6.36 13.46 -4.37
C LEU A 85 7.78 13.99 -4.07
N GLU A 86 8.25 13.83 -2.84
CA GLU A 86 9.55 14.36 -2.40
C GLU A 86 10.76 13.55 -2.91
N HIS A 87 10.54 12.34 -3.43
CA HIS A 87 11.58 11.45 -3.97
C HIS A 87 11.44 11.20 -5.48
N VAL A 88 10.51 11.88 -6.16
CA VAL A 88 10.41 11.85 -7.62
C VAL A 88 11.62 12.58 -8.19
N ILE A 89 12.39 11.89 -9.04
CA ILE A 89 13.61 12.44 -9.67
C ILE A 89 13.27 13.70 -10.49
N ASP A 90 12.06 13.73 -11.07
CA ASP A 90 11.54 14.82 -11.88
C ASP A 90 10.19 15.30 -11.32
N GLN A 91 10.25 16.28 -10.42
CA GLN A 91 9.08 16.83 -9.77
C GLN A 91 8.23 17.71 -10.70
N GLU A 92 8.78 18.18 -11.82
CA GLU A 92 8.05 19.04 -12.77
C GLU A 92 6.99 18.28 -13.59
N LEU A 93 7.01 16.94 -13.51
CA LEU A 93 6.10 16.07 -14.28
C LEU A 93 4.71 15.87 -13.60
N PHE A 94 4.50 16.36 -12.38
CA PHE A 94 3.31 16.13 -11.55
C PHE A 94 2.75 17.41 -10.94
#